data_AF-A0AAV0LTV5-F1
#
_entry.id   AF-A0AAV0LTV5-F1
#
_cell.length_a   1.000
_cell.length_b   1.000
_cell.length_c   1.000
_cell.angle_alpha   90.00
_cell.angle_beta   90.00
_cell.angle_gamma   90.00
#
_symmetry.space_group_name_H-M   'P 1'
#
loop_
_entity.id
_entity.type
_entity.pdbx_description
1 polymer ?
#
loop_
_entity_poly.entity_id
_entity_poly.type
_entity_poly.pdbx_seq_one_letter_code
_entity_poly.pdbx_strand_id
1 'polypeptide(L)'
;MAATLPTRKFKISPFSDYKWSMNPGPFNMKEHALITIFASCGSSGVYAVNIVTIIKAFYKRGLNPGAAFLLVQTTQLLGYGWAGLYRKILVDSPFMWWPANLVQVSLFRALHETERRTKGGYTRLQFFTIVFICSFAYYAFPGYFIPSISTVSVICLIWTRSVTAQQVGSGLNGLGVASFGLDWATVASFLGSPIANPLYAIVNSFVGFLLLIYVVLPIAYWGNVHHAKRFPIFSSDTFDSTGQPYNITRIINDKSFDINLSAYDGYSKIHLSIFFAFVYGLSFATLTATISHVALFDGQVIVDLFKKATAASKERFADVHTRMMKRNYDAVPQWWFILVLALSFAMALFAVEGFGQQLQLPWWGLIFACALAMVSTLPIGIIQATTNNVSSANYLDSTFVFVSRLRSSYKA
;
A
#
# COMPACT_ATOMS: atom_id res chain seq x y z
N MET A 1 -2.66 -17.08 -30.16
CA MET A 1 -4.11 -16.84 -30.26
C MET A 1 -4.53 -16.37 -31.65
N ALA A 2 -4.03 -15.22 -32.14
CA ALA A 2 -4.41 -14.69 -33.45
C ALA A 2 -4.17 -15.63 -34.65
N ALA A 3 -3.09 -16.41 -34.63
CA ALA A 3 -2.75 -17.35 -35.69
C ALA A 3 -3.53 -18.68 -35.61
N THR A 4 -4.16 -18.97 -34.46
CA THR A 4 -4.74 -20.30 -34.15
C THR A 4 -6.26 -20.27 -34.03
N LEU A 5 -6.87 -19.11 -33.78
CA LEU A 5 -8.32 -18.97 -33.62
C LEU A 5 -9.01 -18.71 -34.96
N PRO A 6 -10.19 -19.32 -35.20
CA PRO A 6 -10.92 -19.16 -36.45
C PRO A 6 -11.42 -17.72 -36.62
N THR A 7 -11.21 -17.16 -37.82
CA THR A 7 -11.62 -15.79 -38.23
C THR A 7 -13.09 -15.71 -38.65
N ARG A 8 -13.84 -16.82 -38.52
CA ARG A 8 -15.23 -16.91 -38.96
C ARG A 8 -16.09 -16.00 -38.07
N LYS A 9 -16.82 -15.09 -38.70
CA LYS A 9 -17.75 -14.17 -38.03
C LYS A 9 -19.10 -14.86 -37.82
N PHE A 10 -19.51 -15.00 -36.58
CA PHE A 10 -20.82 -15.51 -36.16
C PHE A 10 -21.77 -14.34 -35.89
N LYS A 11 -23.04 -14.46 -36.30
CA LYS A 11 -24.10 -13.53 -35.90
C LYS A 11 -24.64 -13.97 -34.54
N ILE A 12 -24.75 -13.05 -33.58
CA ILE A 12 -25.18 -13.36 -32.20
C ILE A 12 -26.70 -13.63 -32.14
N SER A 13 -27.49 -13.00 -33.02
CA SER A 13 -28.94 -13.20 -33.11
C SER A 13 -29.41 -12.93 -34.55
N PRO A 14 -30.50 -13.57 -35.02
CA PRO A 14 -31.12 -13.25 -36.32
C PRO A 14 -31.58 -11.79 -36.45
N PHE A 15 -31.81 -11.12 -35.31
CA PHE A 15 -32.36 -9.76 -35.22
C PHE A 15 -31.33 -8.68 -34.88
N SER A 16 -30.05 -9.03 -34.73
CA SER A 16 -28.98 -8.08 -34.43
C SER A 16 -27.85 -8.21 -35.46
N ASP A 17 -27.44 -7.09 -36.04
CA ASP A 17 -26.32 -7.04 -37.00
C ASP A 17 -24.94 -7.14 -36.34
N TYR A 18 -24.87 -7.39 -35.03
CA TYR A 18 -23.63 -7.65 -34.33
C TYR A 18 -23.00 -8.98 -34.79
N LYS A 19 -21.90 -8.85 -35.52
CA LYS A 19 -21.04 -9.95 -35.99
C LYS A 19 -19.84 -10.08 -35.05
N TRP A 20 -19.68 -11.23 -34.42
CA TRP A 20 -18.57 -11.53 -33.51
C TRP A 20 -17.63 -12.59 -34.12
N SER A 21 -16.33 -12.42 -33.96
CA SER A 21 -15.30 -13.37 -34.40
C SER A 21 -14.57 -13.92 -33.19
N MET A 22 -14.30 -15.23 -33.17
CA MET A 22 -13.47 -15.85 -32.14
C MET A 22 -12.01 -15.42 -32.21
N ASN A 23 -11.54 -14.94 -33.37
CA ASN A 23 -10.21 -14.37 -33.50
C ASN A 23 -10.25 -12.86 -33.20
N PRO A 24 -9.64 -12.40 -32.08
CA PRO A 24 -9.61 -10.99 -31.71
C PRO A 24 -8.60 -10.16 -32.54
N GLY A 25 -7.77 -10.79 -33.38
CA GLY A 25 -6.68 -10.13 -34.11
C GLY A 25 -5.31 -10.30 -33.43
N PRO A 26 -4.25 -9.72 -33.99
CA PRO A 26 -2.89 -9.82 -33.46
C PRO A 26 -2.78 -9.17 -32.08
N PHE A 27 -2.09 -9.85 -31.17
CA PHE A 27 -1.91 -9.38 -29.80
C PHE A 27 -1.18 -8.03 -29.79
N ASN A 28 -1.81 -7.02 -29.20
CA ASN A 28 -1.31 -5.66 -29.20
C ASN A 28 -0.84 -5.24 -27.80
N MET A 29 0.06 -4.26 -27.73
CA MET A 29 0.55 -3.66 -26.49
C MET A 29 -0.58 -3.17 -25.58
N LYS A 30 -1.70 -2.69 -26.16
CA LYS A 30 -2.90 -2.28 -25.42
C LYS A 30 -3.59 -3.44 -24.71
N GLU A 31 -3.69 -4.58 -25.37
CA GLU A 31 -4.28 -5.79 -24.79
C GLU A 31 -3.38 -6.32 -23.68
N HIS A 32 -2.05 -6.28 -23.88
CA HIS A 32 -1.10 -6.62 -22.83
C HIS A 32 -1.26 -5.72 -21.61
N ALA A 33 -1.29 -4.39 -21.80
CA ALA A 33 -1.46 -3.45 -20.71
C ALA A 33 -2.76 -3.70 -19.93
N LEU A 34 -3.87 -4.01 -20.62
CA LEU A 34 -5.14 -4.34 -19.98
C LEU A 34 -5.06 -5.62 -19.14
N ILE A 35 -4.45 -6.68 -19.68
CA ILE A 35 -4.23 -7.94 -18.95
C ILE A 35 -3.37 -7.70 -17.72
N THR A 36 -2.30 -6.90 -17.84
CA THR A 36 -1.44 -6.56 -16.71
C THR A 36 -2.21 -5.81 -15.63
N ILE A 37 -3.07 -4.84 -15.99
CA ILE A 37 -3.92 -4.13 -15.01
C ILE A 37 -4.82 -5.12 -14.26
N PHE A 38 -5.51 -6.02 -14.97
CA PHE A 38 -6.35 -7.05 -14.33
C PHE A 38 -5.55 -7.98 -13.41
N ALA A 39 -4.36 -8.40 -13.83
CA ALA A 39 -3.49 -9.24 -13.01
C ALA A 39 -2.97 -8.48 -11.77
N SER A 40 -2.58 -7.21 -11.92
CA SER A 40 -2.10 -6.36 -10.82
C SER A 40 -3.17 -6.10 -9.77
N CYS A 41 -4.44 -5.94 -10.18
CA CYS A 41 -5.56 -5.82 -9.24
C CYS A 41 -5.72 -7.05 -8.33
N GLY A 42 -5.27 -8.24 -8.78
CA GLY A 42 -5.32 -9.48 -8.02
C GLY A 42 -4.03 -9.87 -7.30
N SER A 43 -2.89 -9.22 -7.62
CA SER A 43 -1.59 -9.61 -7.06
C SER A 43 -1.30 -9.04 -5.67
N SER A 44 -1.90 -7.91 -5.31
CA SER A 44 -1.71 -7.27 -4.01
C SER A 44 -2.72 -7.78 -2.98
N GLY A 45 -2.24 -8.12 -1.78
CA GLY A 45 -3.11 -8.48 -0.65
C GLY A 45 -4.01 -7.32 -0.23
N VAL A 46 -5.26 -7.63 0.14
CA VAL A 46 -6.22 -6.63 0.62
C VAL A 46 -6.04 -6.39 2.12
N TYR A 47 -5.77 -5.14 2.52
CA TYR A 47 -5.50 -4.80 3.91
C TYR A 47 -6.64 -5.19 4.88
N ALA A 48 -7.90 -5.03 4.46
CA ALA A 48 -9.06 -5.41 5.27
C ALA A 48 -9.11 -6.91 5.65
N VAL A 49 -8.37 -7.78 4.95
CA VAL A 49 -8.21 -9.19 5.34
C VAL A 49 -7.45 -9.32 6.66
N ASN A 50 -6.57 -8.39 7.00
CA ASN A 50 -5.90 -8.37 8.31
C ASN A 50 -6.92 -8.19 9.43
N ILE A 51 -7.91 -7.32 9.26
CA ILE A 51 -9.00 -7.12 10.24
C ILE A 51 -9.79 -8.42 10.43
N VAL A 52 -10.16 -9.08 9.34
CA VAL A 52 -10.89 -10.36 9.38
C VAL A 52 -10.05 -11.45 10.06
N THR A 53 -8.76 -11.49 9.75
CA THR A 53 -7.80 -12.42 10.36
C THR A 53 -7.65 -12.16 11.86
N ILE A 54 -7.58 -10.90 12.29
CA ILE A 54 -7.52 -10.54 13.71
C ILE A 54 -8.77 -11.04 14.45
N ILE A 55 -9.96 -10.83 13.90
CA ILE A 55 -11.22 -11.28 14.50
C ILE A 55 -11.28 -12.81 14.61
N LYS A 56 -10.87 -13.53 13.56
CA LYS A 56 -10.94 -15.00 13.55
C LYS A 56 -9.81 -15.69 14.30
N ALA A 57 -8.57 -15.25 14.12
CA ALA A 57 -7.38 -15.92 14.65
C ALA A 57 -7.04 -15.47 16.08
N PHE A 58 -7.10 -14.17 16.36
CA PHE A 58 -6.71 -13.63 17.67
C PHE A 58 -7.90 -13.55 18.63
N TYR A 59 -9.06 -13.09 18.15
CA TYR A 59 -10.27 -12.97 18.96
C TYR A 59 -11.19 -14.20 18.93
N LYS A 60 -10.83 -15.24 18.15
CA LYS A 60 -11.52 -16.54 18.07
C LYS A 60 -13.04 -16.45 17.86
N ARG A 61 -13.50 -15.41 17.16
CA ARG A 61 -14.93 -15.15 16.92
C ARG A 61 -15.36 -15.59 15.52
N GLY A 62 -16.55 -16.16 15.43
CA GLY A 62 -17.24 -16.37 14.16
C GLY A 62 -17.69 -15.05 13.55
N LEU A 63 -17.14 -14.70 12.38
CA LEU A 63 -17.58 -13.56 11.57
C LEU A 63 -18.41 -14.11 10.39
N ASN A 64 -19.57 -13.50 10.12
CA ASN A 64 -20.37 -13.89 8.97
C ASN A 64 -19.54 -13.72 7.67
N PRO A 65 -19.37 -14.77 6.85
CA PRO A 65 -18.57 -14.69 5.62
C PRO A 65 -19.04 -13.59 4.67
N GLY A 66 -20.35 -13.32 4.60
CA GLY A 66 -20.91 -12.24 3.77
C GLY A 66 -20.48 -10.85 4.24
N ALA A 67 -20.50 -10.61 5.56
CA ALA A 67 -20.03 -9.34 6.14
C ALA A 67 -18.52 -9.13 5.89
N ALA A 68 -17.73 -10.18 6.05
CA ALA A 68 -16.29 -10.16 5.79
C ALA A 68 -15.99 -9.86 4.31
N PHE A 69 -16.71 -10.51 3.39
CA PHE A 69 -16.57 -10.29 1.96
C PHE A 69 -16.94 -8.86 1.57
N LEU A 70 -18.06 -8.34 2.08
CA LEU A 70 -18.49 -6.97 1.82
C LEU A 70 -17.48 -5.95 2.37
N LEU A 71 -16.93 -6.16 3.58
CA LEU A 71 -15.88 -5.29 4.14
C LEU A 71 -14.65 -5.24 3.22
N VAL A 72 -14.16 -6.40 2.79
CA VAL A 72 -12.98 -6.50 1.93
C VAL A 72 -13.23 -5.89 0.54
N GLN A 73 -14.41 -6.13 -0.03
CA GLN A 73 -14.73 -5.62 -1.37
C GLN A 73 -14.98 -4.11 -1.37
N THR A 74 -15.72 -3.60 -0.38
CA THR A 74 -16.10 -2.17 -0.33
C THR A 74 -14.90 -1.26 -0.08
N THR A 75 -13.95 -1.67 0.77
CA THR A 75 -12.72 -0.91 1.02
C THR A 75 -11.89 -0.70 -0.25
N GLN A 76 -11.82 -1.70 -1.12
CA GLN A 76 -11.13 -1.58 -2.42
C GLN A 76 -11.92 -0.75 -3.44
N LEU A 77 -13.23 -0.99 -3.56
CA LEU A 77 -14.08 -0.28 -4.52
C LEU A 77 -14.20 1.22 -4.22
N LEU A 78 -14.22 1.60 -2.94
CA LEU A 78 -14.18 3.00 -2.52
C LEU A 78 -12.93 3.71 -3.06
N GLY A 79 -11.76 3.04 -2.99
CA GLY A 79 -10.50 3.54 -3.54
C GLY A 79 -10.57 3.89 -5.03
N TYR A 80 -11.16 3.00 -5.84
CA TYR A 80 -11.38 3.27 -7.27
C TYR A 80 -12.32 4.44 -7.52
N GLY A 81 -13.34 4.63 -6.67
CA GLY A 81 -14.22 5.80 -6.70
C GLY A 81 -13.46 7.10 -6.47
N TRP A 82 -12.62 7.15 -5.43
CA TRP A 82 -11.80 8.33 -5.11
C TRP A 82 -10.78 8.65 -6.22
N ALA A 83 -10.09 7.63 -6.74
CA ALA A 83 -9.14 7.80 -7.84
C ALA A 83 -9.79 8.43 -9.09
N GLY A 84 -11.05 8.06 -9.37
CA GLY A 84 -11.85 8.63 -10.45
C GLY A 84 -12.16 10.11 -10.27
N LEU A 85 -12.48 10.54 -9.05
CA LEU A 85 -12.75 11.96 -8.74
C LEU A 85 -11.49 12.81 -8.91
N TYR A 86 -10.33 12.28 -8.50
CA TYR A 86 -9.05 12.98 -8.59
C TYR A 86 -8.30 12.78 -9.92
N ARG A 87 -8.85 12.01 -10.87
CA ARG A 87 -8.22 11.70 -12.17
C ARG A 87 -7.74 12.94 -12.91
N LYS A 88 -8.54 14.01 -12.96
CA LYS A 88 -8.15 15.26 -13.65
C LYS A 88 -6.90 15.91 -13.07
N ILE A 89 -6.63 15.71 -11.79
CA ILE A 89 -5.49 16.31 -11.08
C ILE A 89 -4.31 15.34 -11.08
N LEU A 90 -4.54 14.07 -10.80
CA LEU A 90 -3.49 13.06 -10.62
C LEU A 90 -3.02 12.38 -11.91
N VAL A 91 -3.82 12.41 -12.99
CA VAL A 91 -3.53 11.70 -14.24
C VAL A 91 -3.36 12.65 -15.42
N ASP A 92 -4.26 13.62 -15.57
CA ASP A 92 -4.21 14.55 -16.72
C ASP A 92 -3.10 15.62 -16.59
N SER A 93 -2.56 15.81 -15.38
CA SER A 93 -1.57 16.86 -15.07
C SER A 93 -0.14 16.46 -15.46
N PRO A 94 0.63 17.33 -16.14
CA PRO A 94 2.03 17.07 -16.52
C PRO A 94 2.98 16.88 -15.33
N PHE A 95 2.65 17.46 -14.18
CA PHE A 95 3.49 17.38 -12.98
C PHE A 95 3.47 15.98 -12.34
N MET A 96 2.52 15.12 -12.73
CA MET A 96 2.30 13.79 -12.17
C MET A 96 2.81 12.72 -13.15
N TRP A 97 4.10 12.39 -13.07
CA TRP A 97 4.76 11.48 -14.03
C TRP A 97 4.67 9.98 -13.70
N TRP A 98 4.35 9.59 -12.46
CA TRP A 98 4.24 8.19 -11.98
C TRP A 98 5.42 7.28 -12.37
N PRO A 99 6.58 7.36 -11.67
CA PRO A 99 7.81 6.69 -12.07
C PRO A 99 7.70 5.17 -12.30
N ALA A 100 6.97 4.44 -11.46
CA ALA A 100 6.77 3.00 -11.65
C ALA A 100 6.05 2.66 -12.97
N ASN A 101 5.13 3.53 -13.43
CA ASN A 101 4.42 3.31 -14.69
C ASN A 101 5.39 3.45 -15.88
N LEU A 102 6.41 4.30 -15.81
CA LEU A 102 7.43 4.43 -16.86
C LEU A 102 8.23 3.14 -17.03
N VAL A 103 8.54 2.46 -15.91
CA VAL A 103 9.22 1.15 -15.94
C VAL A 103 8.35 0.10 -16.64
N GLN A 104 7.04 0.08 -16.33
CA GLN A 104 6.09 -0.83 -17.00
C GLN A 104 5.94 -0.52 -18.50
N VAL A 105 5.86 0.75 -18.88
CA VAL A 105 5.80 1.17 -20.29
C VAL A 105 7.06 0.74 -21.03
N SER A 106 8.24 0.88 -20.42
CA SER A 106 9.50 0.41 -20.99
C SER A 106 9.49 -1.10 -21.25
N LEU A 107 8.96 -1.89 -20.31
CA LEU A 107 8.80 -3.34 -20.48
C LEU A 107 7.84 -3.67 -21.63
N PHE A 108 6.68 -3.01 -21.69
CA PHE A 108 5.71 -3.24 -22.76
C PHE A 108 6.28 -2.94 -24.14
N ARG A 109 7.04 -1.85 -24.26
CA ARG A 109 7.74 -1.48 -25.49
C ARG A 109 8.81 -2.51 -25.85
N ALA A 110 9.63 -2.97 -24.89
CA ALA A 110 10.64 -3.99 -25.14
C ALA A 110 10.05 -5.34 -25.64
N LEU A 111 8.81 -5.66 -25.24
CA LEU A 111 8.13 -6.89 -25.65
C LEU A 111 7.41 -6.79 -27.01
N HIS A 112 6.94 -5.59 -27.40
CA HIS A 112 6.11 -5.40 -28.60
C HIS A 112 6.83 -4.67 -29.75
N GLU A 113 7.84 -3.86 -29.47
CA GLU A 113 8.60 -3.16 -30.51
C GLU A 113 9.62 -4.10 -31.16
N THR A 114 9.57 -4.21 -32.49
CA THR A 114 10.57 -4.93 -33.26
C THR A 114 11.82 -4.09 -33.42
N GLU A 115 12.88 -4.48 -32.74
CA GLU A 115 14.18 -3.82 -32.84
C GLU A 115 15.06 -4.40 -33.94
N ARG A 116 15.72 -3.52 -34.69
CA ARG A 116 16.84 -3.91 -35.54
C ARG A 116 18.08 -4.08 -34.66
N ARG A 117 18.66 -5.27 -34.68
CA ARG A 117 19.85 -5.61 -33.90
C ARG A 117 21.06 -4.78 -34.36
N THR A 118 21.60 -3.96 -33.48
CA THR A 118 22.89 -3.28 -33.70
C THR A 118 24.02 -4.31 -33.70
N LYS A 119 24.97 -4.22 -34.63
CA LYS A 119 26.12 -5.15 -34.69
C LYS A 119 26.89 -5.09 -33.36
N GLY A 120 27.07 -6.25 -32.71
CA GLY A 120 27.78 -6.38 -31.44
C GLY A 120 26.94 -6.16 -30.17
N GLY A 121 25.66 -5.79 -30.29
CA GLY A 121 24.75 -5.58 -29.14
C GLY A 121 23.72 -6.70 -28.94
N TYR A 122 23.13 -6.72 -27.74
CA TYR A 122 21.91 -7.47 -27.43
C TYR A 122 20.67 -6.63 -27.78
N THR A 123 19.59 -7.27 -28.22
CA THR A 123 18.28 -6.59 -28.31
C THR A 123 17.70 -6.38 -26.91
N ARG A 124 16.78 -5.40 -26.73
CA ARG A 124 16.14 -5.18 -25.41
C ARG A 124 15.48 -6.47 -24.88
N LEU A 125 14.84 -7.25 -25.76
CA LEU A 125 14.23 -8.53 -25.41
C LEU A 125 15.26 -9.59 -24.99
N GLN A 126 16.39 -9.70 -25.69
CA GLN A 126 17.45 -10.65 -25.33
C GLN A 126 18.03 -10.31 -23.95
N PHE A 127 18.32 -9.02 -23.71
CA PHE A 127 18.80 -8.56 -22.42
C PHE A 127 17.78 -8.86 -21.31
N PHE A 128 16.50 -8.55 -21.53
CA PHE A 128 15.42 -8.86 -20.58
C PHE A 128 15.36 -10.35 -20.25
N THR A 129 15.38 -11.24 -21.25
CA THR A 129 15.32 -12.69 -21.03
C THR A 129 16.54 -13.21 -20.27
N ILE A 130 17.75 -12.73 -20.58
CA ILE A 130 18.96 -13.09 -19.85
C ILE A 130 18.84 -12.69 -18.38
N VAL A 131 18.50 -11.43 -18.11
CA VAL A 131 18.35 -10.93 -16.73
C VAL A 131 17.24 -11.66 -15.99
N PHE A 132 16.11 -11.96 -16.65
CA PHE A 132 15.00 -12.72 -16.08
C PHE A 132 15.43 -14.12 -15.64
N ILE A 133 16.11 -14.87 -16.50
CA ILE A 133 16.58 -16.23 -16.20
C ILE A 133 17.65 -16.20 -15.09
N CYS A 134 18.62 -15.28 -15.18
CA CYS A 134 19.66 -15.13 -14.16
C CYS A 134 19.06 -14.74 -12.80
N SER A 135 18.11 -13.81 -12.77
CA SER A 135 17.43 -13.39 -11.55
C SER A 135 16.59 -14.52 -10.97
N PHE A 136 15.82 -15.24 -11.79
CA PHE A 136 15.03 -16.39 -11.37
C PHE A 136 15.91 -17.49 -10.74
N ALA A 137 17.03 -17.83 -11.39
CA ALA A 137 17.98 -18.81 -10.86
C ALA A 137 18.64 -18.30 -9.56
N TYR A 138 18.99 -17.00 -9.50
CA TYR A 138 19.59 -16.41 -8.32
C TYR A 138 18.62 -16.42 -7.13
N TYR A 139 17.32 -16.14 -7.33
CA TYR A 139 16.32 -16.11 -6.26
C TYR A 139 16.16 -17.44 -5.50
N ALA A 140 16.40 -18.58 -6.15
CA ALA A 140 16.39 -19.88 -5.47
C ALA A 140 17.51 -19.99 -4.41
N PHE A 141 18.62 -19.28 -4.61
CA PHE A 141 19.78 -19.36 -3.74
C PHE A 141 19.55 -18.73 -2.35
N PRO A 142 19.20 -17.44 -2.19
CA PRO A 142 18.86 -16.87 -0.90
C PRO A 142 17.49 -17.37 -0.40
N GLY A 143 16.57 -17.78 -1.29
CA GLY A 143 15.24 -18.23 -0.86
C GLY A 143 15.21 -19.63 -0.24
N TYR A 144 16.02 -20.56 -0.74
CA TYR A 144 15.93 -21.97 -0.37
C TYR A 144 17.25 -22.56 0.14
N PHE A 145 18.37 -22.28 -0.54
CA PHE A 145 19.64 -22.94 -0.22
C PHE A 145 20.39 -22.27 0.93
N ILE A 146 20.51 -20.94 0.90
CA ILE A 146 21.26 -20.15 1.89
C ILE A 146 20.49 -18.90 2.32
N PRO A 147 19.45 -19.05 3.16
CA PRO A 147 18.67 -17.91 3.66
C PRO A 147 19.48 -16.86 4.42
N SER A 148 20.61 -17.24 5.02
CA SER A 148 21.48 -16.34 5.79
C SER A 148 22.13 -15.23 4.95
N ILE A 149 22.24 -15.41 3.63
CA ILE A 149 22.76 -14.38 2.71
C ILE A 149 21.86 -13.15 2.64
N SER A 150 20.59 -13.30 3.00
CA SER A 150 19.63 -12.20 3.02
C SER A 150 19.91 -11.20 4.14
N THR A 151 20.64 -11.58 5.19
CA THR A 151 20.97 -10.70 6.32
C THR A 151 22.37 -10.97 6.89
N VAL A 152 23.40 -10.67 6.10
CA VAL A 152 24.79 -10.77 6.54
C VAL A 152 25.12 -9.62 7.47
N SER A 153 25.12 -9.89 8.78
CA SER A 153 25.36 -8.89 9.82
C SER A 153 26.82 -8.94 10.30
N VAL A 154 27.66 -8.02 9.80
CA VAL A 154 29.11 -8.02 10.05
C VAL A 154 29.43 -7.93 11.54
N ILE A 155 28.73 -7.06 12.28
CA ILE A 155 28.91 -6.87 13.72
C ILE A 155 28.59 -8.16 14.50
N CYS A 156 27.53 -8.87 14.12
CA CYS A 156 27.14 -10.13 14.78
C CYS A 156 28.15 -11.25 14.51
N LEU A 157 28.82 -11.23 13.35
CA LEU A 157 29.86 -12.20 13.00
C LEU A 157 31.16 -11.97 13.78
N ILE A 158 31.53 -10.71 14.02
CA ILE A 158 32.72 -10.36 14.81
C ILE A 158 32.46 -10.62 16.31
N TRP A 159 31.29 -10.23 16.82
CA TRP A 159 30.93 -10.37 18.24
C TRP A 159 29.74 -11.30 18.44
N THR A 160 30.01 -12.60 18.38
CA THR A 160 28.98 -13.64 18.48
C THR A 160 28.34 -13.77 19.86
N ARG A 161 29.04 -13.40 20.94
CA ARG A 161 28.56 -13.58 22.34
C ARG A 161 27.98 -12.33 22.99
N SER A 162 28.07 -11.17 22.34
CA SER A 162 27.64 -9.91 22.94
C SER A 162 26.19 -9.58 22.57
N VAL A 163 25.32 -9.48 23.57
CA VAL A 163 23.90 -9.11 23.39
C VAL A 163 23.77 -7.71 22.80
N THR A 164 24.61 -6.75 23.24
CA THR A 164 24.57 -5.38 22.71
C THR A 164 25.03 -5.33 21.25
N ALA A 165 26.05 -6.11 20.89
CA ALA A 165 26.51 -6.21 19.50
C ALA A 165 25.42 -6.82 18.60
N GLN A 166 24.68 -7.81 19.11
CA GLN A 166 23.54 -8.39 18.39
C GLN A 166 22.37 -7.41 18.25
N GLN A 167 22.05 -6.64 19.29
CA GLN A 167 21.00 -5.60 19.23
C GLN A 167 21.34 -4.49 18.23
N VAL A 168 22.61 -4.10 18.13
CA VAL A 168 23.07 -3.06 17.19
C VAL A 168 23.22 -3.61 15.77
N GLY A 169 23.80 -4.80 15.63
CA GLY A 169 24.21 -5.37 14.35
C GLY A 169 23.18 -6.21 13.62
N SER A 170 22.21 -6.82 14.33
CA SER A 170 21.26 -7.75 13.71
C SER A 170 20.31 -7.00 12.78
N GLY A 171 20.22 -7.46 11.51
CA GLY A 171 19.27 -6.92 10.53
C GLY A 171 17.82 -7.36 10.72
N LEU A 172 17.57 -8.46 11.45
CA LEU A 172 16.22 -8.99 11.67
C LEU A 172 15.63 -8.58 13.02
N ASN A 173 16.45 -8.62 14.08
CA ASN A 173 16.01 -8.44 15.47
C ASN A 173 16.68 -7.24 16.14
N GLY A 174 17.33 -6.37 15.37
CA GLY A 174 18.13 -5.26 15.87
C GLY A 174 18.10 -4.04 14.95
N LEU A 175 19.05 -3.14 15.16
CA LEU A 175 19.15 -1.88 14.40
C LEU A 175 19.71 -2.06 12.98
N GLY A 176 20.33 -3.21 12.69
CA GLY A 176 20.89 -3.52 11.37
C GLY A 176 22.14 -2.72 10.99
N VAL A 177 22.89 -2.18 11.95
CA VAL A 177 24.14 -1.47 11.65
C VAL A 177 25.14 -2.44 11.02
N ALA A 178 25.66 -2.08 9.84
CA ALA A 178 26.54 -2.94 9.04
C ALA A 178 25.94 -4.34 8.74
N SER A 179 24.62 -4.40 8.59
CA SER A 179 23.92 -5.56 8.05
C SER A 179 23.61 -5.33 6.57
N PHE A 180 23.91 -6.33 5.74
CA PHE A 180 23.70 -6.27 4.29
C PHE A 180 22.94 -7.50 3.80
N GLY A 181 21.90 -7.28 3.00
CA GLY A 181 21.28 -8.33 2.21
C GLY A 181 21.89 -8.37 0.82
N LEU A 182 22.33 -9.54 0.37
CA LEU A 182 22.85 -9.72 -1.00
C LEU A 182 21.75 -10.13 -1.99
N ASP A 183 20.52 -10.29 -1.53
CA ASP A 183 19.38 -10.61 -2.37
C ASP A 183 18.54 -9.36 -2.71
N TRP A 184 17.97 -9.36 -3.92
CA TRP A 184 17.18 -8.23 -4.39
C TRP A 184 15.87 -8.06 -3.63
N ALA A 185 15.30 -9.12 -3.04
CA ALA A 185 14.07 -8.99 -2.24
C ALA A 185 14.32 -8.20 -0.96
N THR A 186 15.44 -8.42 -0.27
CA THR A 186 15.82 -7.63 0.91
C THR A 186 16.08 -6.17 0.53
N VAL A 187 16.82 -5.92 -0.56
CA VAL A 187 17.09 -4.56 -1.04
C VAL A 187 15.80 -3.81 -1.41
N ALA A 188 14.86 -4.50 -2.06
CA ALA A 188 13.60 -3.91 -2.51
C ALA A 188 12.50 -3.88 -1.44
N SER A 189 12.72 -4.51 -0.27
CA SER A 189 11.67 -4.73 0.74
C SER A 189 11.07 -3.43 1.31
N PHE A 190 11.89 -2.39 1.48
CA PHE A 190 11.46 -1.15 2.14
C PHE A 190 10.88 -0.10 1.17
N LEU A 191 11.61 0.22 0.10
CA LEU A 191 11.24 1.27 -0.87
C LEU A 191 10.55 0.71 -2.13
N GLY A 192 10.32 -0.59 -2.21
CA GLY A 192 10.00 -1.26 -3.47
C GLY A 192 11.23 -1.30 -4.38
N SER A 193 11.05 -1.19 -5.69
CA SER A 193 12.21 -1.13 -6.61
C SER A 193 12.92 0.22 -6.48
N PRO A 194 14.13 0.29 -5.90
CA PRO A 194 14.85 1.57 -5.73
C PRO A 194 15.21 2.20 -7.08
N ILE A 195 15.28 1.39 -8.15
CA ILE A 195 15.55 1.85 -9.51
C ILE A 195 14.40 2.72 -10.05
N ALA A 196 13.17 2.47 -9.60
CA ALA A 196 12.00 3.23 -10.02
C ALA A 196 11.84 4.53 -9.23
N ASN A 197 12.49 4.66 -8.07
CA ASN A 197 12.29 5.79 -7.17
C ASN A 197 13.31 6.91 -7.47
N PRO A 198 12.90 8.19 -7.49
CA PRO A 198 13.82 9.30 -7.67
C PRO A 198 14.86 9.39 -6.55
N LEU A 199 16.10 9.78 -6.90
CA LEU A 199 17.23 9.85 -5.96
C LEU A 199 16.93 10.73 -4.74
N TYR A 200 16.30 11.90 -4.94
CA TYR A 200 15.99 12.82 -3.83
C TYR A 200 15.07 12.17 -2.79
N ALA A 201 14.12 11.33 -3.23
CA ALA A 201 13.19 10.65 -2.35
C ALA A 201 13.91 9.54 -1.56
N ILE A 202 14.83 8.82 -2.21
CA ILE A 202 15.67 7.79 -1.56
C ILE A 202 16.54 8.43 -0.48
N VAL A 203 17.25 9.52 -0.81
CA VAL A 203 18.12 10.23 0.13
C VAL A 203 17.30 10.77 1.32
N ASN A 204 16.14 11.36 1.08
CA ASN A 204 15.27 11.86 2.14
C ASN A 204 14.79 10.75 3.08
N SER A 205 14.33 9.62 2.54
CA SER A 205 13.94 8.44 3.33
C SER A 205 15.11 7.86 4.11
N PHE A 206 16.32 7.85 3.52
CA PHE A 206 17.53 7.38 4.19
C PHE A 206 17.95 8.28 5.35
N VAL A 207 17.91 9.61 5.18
CA VAL A 207 18.18 10.56 6.27
C VAL A 207 17.17 10.39 7.40
N GLY A 208 15.87 10.25 7.09
CA GLY A 208 14.84 9.96 8.08
C GLY A 208 15.09 8.66 8.83
N PHE A 209 15.50 7.60 8.12
CA PHE A 209 15.89 6.32 8.71
C PHE A 209 17.08 6.47 9.67
N LEU A 210 18.16 7.14 9.26
CA LEU A 210 19.34 7.34 10.11
C LEU A 210 18.99 8.11 11.40
N LEU A 211 18.22 9.19 11.28
CA LEU A 211 17.82 9.98 12.44
C LEU A 211 16.96 9.17 13.41
N LEU A 212 15.99 8.41 12.91
CA LEU A 212 15.09 7.67 13.78
C LEU A 212 15.73 6.41 14.37
N ILE A 213 16.33 5.57 13.53
CA ILE A 213 16.83 4.25 13.93
C ILE A 213 18.21 4.34 14.58
N TYR A 214 19.09 5.26 14.16
CA TYR A 214 20.46 5.33 14.71
C TYR A 214 20.67 6.48 15.71
N VAL A 215 19.75 7.43 15.83
CA VAL A 215 19.85 8.51 16.83
C VAL A 215 18.73 8.43 17.86
N VAL A 216 17.48 8.64 17.45
CA VAL A 216 16.34 8.77 18.38
C VAL A 216 16.08 7.47 19.15
N LEU A 217 16.03 6.34 18.45
CA LEU A 217 15.72 5.04 19.03
C LEU A 217 16.78 4.59 20.06
N PRO A 218 18.10 4.67 19.77
CA PRO A 218 19.15 4.47 20.75
C PRO A 218 19.03 5.36 21.99
N ILE A 219 18.84 6.67 21.81
CA ILE A 219 18.76 7.61 22.92
C ILE A 219 17.58 7.25 23.85
N ALA A 220 16.42 6.93 23.27
CA ALA A 220 15.25 6.57 24.05
C ALA A 220 15.40 5.21 24.77
N TYR A 221 15.96 4.21 24.10
CA TYR A 221 16.14 2.87 24.65
C TYR A 221 17.19 2.83 25.77
N TRP A 222 18.40 3.34 25.49
CA TRP A 222 19.48 3.35 26.48
C TRP A 222 19.27 4.39 27.59
N GLY A 223 18.57 5.50 27.27
CA GLY A 223 18.05 6.47 28.23
C GLY A 223 16.88 5.95 29.09
N ASN A 224 16.41 4.72 28.83
CA ASN A 224 15.36 4.04 29.59
C ASN A 224 14.05 4.84 29.72
N VAL A 225 13.71 5.59 28.67
CA VAL A 225 12.47 6.37 28.61
C VAL A 225 11.29 5.40 28.73
N HIS A 226 10.36 5.68 29.65
CA HIS A 226 9.21 4.80 29.95
C HIS A 226 9.57 3.33 30.28
N HIS A 227 10.71 3.09 30.95
CA HIS A 227 11.18 1.74 31.27
C HIS A 227 11.39 0.85 30.04
N ALA A 228 11.78 1.44 28.90
CA ALA A 228 11.98 0.75 27.62
C ALA A 228 12.88 -0.49 27.69
N LYS A 229 13.85 -0.54 28.62
CA LYS A 229 14.76 -1.69 28.78
C LYS A 229 14.09 -2.98 29.24
N ARG A 230 12.83 -2.92 29.70
CA ARG A 230 12.03 -4.11 30.03
C ARG A 230 11.57 -4.87 28.80
N PHE A 231 11.60 -4.24 27.62
CA PHE A 231 11.09 -4.80 26.38
C PHE A 231 12.20 -4.92 25.35
N PRO A 232 12.07 -5.81 24.34
CA PRO A 232 13.00 -5.86 23.22
C PRO A 232 13.09 -4.51 22.48
N ILE A 233 14.30 -4.13 22.05
CA ILE A 233 14.52 -2.89 21.29
C ILE A 233 13.70 -2.84 19.99
N PHE A 234 13.55 -4.00 19.34
CA PHE A 234 12.88 -4.18 18.06
C PHE A 234 11.86 -5.32 18.17
N SER A 235 10.57 -5.01 18.30
CA SER A 235 9.48 -5.98 18.35
C SER A 235 8.15 -5.29 18.03
N SER A 236 7.26 -5.99 17.33
CA SER A 236 5.87 -5.58 17.07
C SER A 236 4.87 -6.09 18.11
N ASP A 237 5.34 -6.83 19.12
CA ASP A 237 4.48 -7.46 20.11
C ASP A 237 4.05 -6.47 21.20
N THR A 238 2.92 -6.78 21.83
CA THR A 238 2.40 -6.03 22.99
C THR A 238 2.79 -6.75 24.28
N PHE A 239 3.18 -5.99 25.30
CA PHE A 239 3.70 -6.51 26.56
C PHE A 239 2.88 -6.04 27.77
N ASP A 240 2.95 -6.80 28.86
CA ASP A 240 2.47 -6.37 30.18
C ASP A 240 3.55 -5.60 30.96
N SER A 241 3.21 -5.11 32.16
CA SER A 241 4.12 -4.34 33.01
C SER A 241 5.38 -5.11 33.45
N THR A 242 5.33 -6.44 33.36
CA THR A 242 6.43 -7.35 33.74
C THR A 242 7.33 -7.71 32.55
N GLY A 243 6.98 -7.30 31.34
CA GLY A 243 7.74 -7.61 30.12
C GLY A 243 7.32 -8.91 29.44
N GLN A 244 6.24 -9.56 29.89
CA GLN A 244 5.71 -10.77 29.25
C GLN A 244 4.72 -10.40 28.13
N PRO A 245 4.52 -11.29 27.12
CA PRO A 245 3.52 -11.08 26.09
C PRO A 245 2.13 -10.87 26.68
N TYR A 246 1.44 -9.83 26.21
CA TYR A 246 0.17 -9.39 26.78
C TYR A 246 -0.94 -10.40 26.54
N ASN A 247 -1.59 -10.85 27.63
CA ASN A 247 -2.67 -11.83 27.51
C ASN A 247 -4.04 -11.16 27.29
N ILE A 248 -4.51 -11.20 26.04
CA ILE A 248 -5.75 -10.55 25.59
C ILE A 248 -7.00 -11.23 26.17
N THR A 249 -6.99 -12.56 26.39
CA THR A 249 -8.18 -13.30 26.85
C THR A 249 -8.58 -12.97 28.29
N ARG A 250 -7.70 -12.34 29.06
CA ARG A 250 -8.00 -11.90 30.44
C ARG A 250 -8.89 -10.66 30.49
N ILE A 251 -8.96 -9.90 29.42
CA ILE A 251 -9.58 -8.57 29.40
C ILE A 251 -10.82 -8.54 28.52
N ILE A 252 -10.84 -9.32 27.44
CA ILE A 252 -11.98 -9.33 26.53
C ILE A 252 -12.98 -10.36 27.02
N ASN A 253 -14.24 -9.94 27.16
CA ASN A 253 -15.32 -10.86 27.46
C ASN A 253 -15.66 -11.67 26.21
N ASP A 254 -15.49 -12.99 26.27
CA ASP A 254 -15.72 -13.91 25.14
C ASP A 254 -17.13 -13.80 24.54
N LYS A 255 -18.13 -13.43 25.36
CA LYS A 255 -19.55 -13.39 24.93
C LYS A 255 -19.98 -12.06 24.33
N SER A 256 -19.57 -10.93 24.90
CA SER A 256 -20.02 -9.61 24.46
C SER A 256 -19.00 -8.88 23.57
N PHE A 257 -17.75 -9.35 23.54
CA PHE A 257 -16.63 -8.70 22.85
C PHE A 257 -16.44 -7.24 23.29
N ASP A 258 -16.74 -6.99 24.57
CA ASP A 258 -16.46 -5.74 25.24
C ASP A 258 -15.19 -5.89 26.10
N ILE A 259 -14.49 -4.77 26.25
CA ILE A 259 -13.33 -4.68 27.13
C ILE A 259 -13.84 -4.64 28.58
N ASN A 260 -13.44 -5.63 29.37
CA ASN A 260 -13.67 -5.62 30.81
C ASN A 260 -12.67 -4.65 31.46
N LEU A 261 -13.12 -3.42 31.74
CA LEU A 261 -12.31 -2.37 32.31
C LEU A 261 -11.76 -2.73 33.70
N SER A 262 -12.53 -3.42 34.54
CA SER A 262 -12.05 -3.81 35.88
C SER A 262 -10.95 -4.88 35.83
N ALA A 263 -11.07 -5.84 34.90
CA ALA A 263 -10.01 -6.82 34.65
C ALA A 263 -8.76 -6.19 34.00
N TYR A 264 -8.95 -5.19 33.15
CA TYR A 264 -7.87 -4.42 32.55
C TYR A 264 -7.06 -3.64 33.60
N ASP A 265 -7.76 -2.88 34.45
CA ASP A 265 -7.13 -2.06 35.50
C ASP A 265 -6.45 -2.92 36.57
N GLY A 266 -6.96 -4.12 36.83
CA GLY A 266 -6.36 -5.08 37.77
C GLY A 266 -5.19 -5.89 37.21
N TYR A 267 -5.06 -6.04 35.89
CA TYR A 267 -3.97 -6.84 35.28
C TYR A 267 -2.76 -5.98 34.92
N SER A 268 -2.86 -5.15 33.89
CA SER A 268 -1.76 -4.30 33.41
C SER A 268 -2.24 -3.42 32.26
N LYS A 269 -1.70 -2.20 32.20
CA LYS A 269 -1.74 -1.38 30.99
C LYS A 269 -0.95 -2.06 29.86
N ILE A 270 -1.35 -1.82 28.61
CA ILE A 270 -0.64 -2.34 27.43
C ILE A 270 0.65 -1.52 27.26
N HIS A 271 1.78 -2.21 27.23
CA HIS A 271 3.08 -1.62 26.93
C HIS A 271 3.53 -2.04 25.54
N LEU A 272 4.20 -1.13 24.85
CA LEU A 272 4.73 -1.33 23.51
C LEU A 272 6.25 -1.21 23.57
N SER A 273 6.94 -1.89 22.65
CA SER A 273 8.37 -1.62 22.44
C SER A 273 8.56 -0.16 22.03
N ILE A 274 9.72 0.41 22.36
CA ILE A 274 10.02 1.81 22.04
C ILE A 274 10.05 2.03 20.51
N PHE A 275 10.50 1.03 19.75
CA PHE A 275 10.44 1.03 18.29
C PHE A 275 9.00 1.09 17.79
N PHE A 276 8.14 0.19 18.28
CA PHE A 276 6.75 0.15 17.84
C PHE A 276 6.00 1.44 18.21
N ALA A 277 6.27 2.00 19.39
CA ALA A 277 5.71 3.29 19.81
C ALA A 277 6.11 4.45 18.86
N PHE A 278 7.38 4.56 18.50
CA PHE A 278 7.84 5.61 17.57
C PHE A 278 7.27 5.43 16.17
N VAL A 279 7.34 4.22 15.61
CA VAL A 279 6.81 3.94 14.27
C VAL A 279 5.32 4.27 14.21
N TYR A 280 4.56 3.89 15.24
CA TYR A 280 3.14 4.16 15.31
C TYR A 280 2.82 5.66 15.48
N GLY A 281 3.55 6.37 16.34
CA GLY A 281 3.42 7.83 16.51
C GLY A 281 3.77 8.61 15.25
N LEU A 282 4.86 8.24 14.58
CA LEU A 282 5.29 8.86 13.33
C LEU A 282 4.34 8.56 12.17
N SER A 283 3.67 7.41 12.20
CA SER A 283 2.67 7.06 11.19
C SER A 283 1.48 8.03 11.22
N PHE A 284 1.02 8.44 12.41
CA PHE A 284 0.02 9.51 12.53
C PHE A 284 0.57 10.86 12.11
N ALA A 285 1.80 11.19 12.53
CA ALA A 285 2.45 12.43 12.13
C ALA A 285 2.62 12.52 10.60
N THR A 286 2.83 11.40 9.93
CA THR A 286 3.02 11.33 8.48
C THR A 286 1.78 11.81 7.73
N LEU A 287 0.57 11.46 8.16
CA LEU A 287 -0.67 11.94 7.52
C LEU A 287 -0.77 13.46 7.57
N THR A 288 -0.58 14.06 8.74
CA THR A 288 -0.60 15.51 8.91
C THR A 288 0.56 16.18 8.19
N ALA A 289 1.75 15.57 8.20
CA ALA A 289 2.92 16.06 7.49
C ALA A 289 2.71 16.04 5.98
N THR A 290 2.11 14.99 5.41
CA THR A 290 1.76 14.90 3.99
C THR A 290 0.79 16.02 3.59
N ILE A 291 -0.28 16.23 4.38
CA ILE A 291 -1.22 17.33 4.14
C ILE A 291 -0.51 18.69 4.21
N SER A 292 0.32 18.91 5.23
CA SER A 292 1.04 20.17 5.43
C SER A 292 2.07 20.43 4.34
N HIS A 293 2.83 19.41 3.95
CA HIS A 293 3.82 19.47 2.87
C HIS A 293 3.15 19.85 1.55
N VAL A 294 2.10 19.13 1.18
CA VAL A 294 1.36 19.41 -0.07
C VAL A 294 0.69 20.79 -0.01
N ALA A 295 0.16 21.21 1.14
CA ALA A 295 -0.43 22.54 1.29
C ALA A 295 0.61 23.68 1.14
N LEU A 296 1.82 23.50 1.65
CA LEU A 296 2.88 24.52 1.61
C LEU A 296 3.62 24.57 0.27
N PHE A 297 4.00 23.41 -0.27
CA PHE A 297 4.85 23.33 -1.47
C PHE A 297 4.03 23.26 -2.76
N ASP A 298 2.98 22.45 -2.77
CA ASP A 298 2.15 22.21 -3.97
C ASP A 298 0.82 22.98 -3.93
N GLY A 299 0.50 23.65 -2.83
CA GLY A 299 -0.81 24.26 -2.60
C GLY A 299 -1.19 25.31 -3.64
N GLN A 300 -0.24 26.17 -4.04
CA GLN A 300 -0.47 27.15 -5.10
C GLN A 300 -0.75 26.48 -6.45
N VAL A 301 0.01 25.43 -6.79
CA VAL A 301 -0.17 24.65 -8.02
C VAL A 301 -1.53 23.95 -8.00
N ILE A 302 -1.94 23.39 -6.86
CA ILE A 302 -3.24 22.72 -6.69
C ILE A 302 -4.38 23.72 -6.84
N VAL A 303 -4.31 24.87 -6.17
CA VAL A 303 -5.33 25.92 -6.29
C VAL A 303 -5.44 26.41 -7.72
N ASP A 304 -4.32 26.57 -8.41
CA ASP A 304 -4.27 26.90 -9.82
C ASP A 304 -4.91 25.81 -10.68
N LEU A 305 -4.61 24.53 -10.42
CA LEU A 305 -5.19 23.39 -11.12
C LEU A 305 -6.71 23.29 -10.86
N PHE A 306 -7.17 23.54 -9.63
CA PHE A 306 -8.60 23.57 -9.29
C PHE A 306 -9.31 24.72 -10.01
N LYS A 307 -8.77 25.95 -9.94
CA LYS A 307 -9.33 27.10 -10.67
C LYS A 307 -9.38 26.86 -12.18
N LYS A 308 -8.33 26.25 -12.74
CA LYS A 308 -8.22 25.91 -14.16
C LYS A 308 -9.03 24.67 -14.57
N ALA A 309 -9.40 23.80 -13.63
CA ALA A 309 -10.30 22.67 -13.87
C ALA A 309 -11.78 23.09 -13.85
N THR A 310 -12.11 24.12 -13.07
CA THR A 310 -13.45 24.72 -13.00
C THR A 310 -13.68 25.74 -14.11
N ALA A 311 -12.66 26.52 -14.48
CA ALA A 311 -12.69 27.31 -15.71
C ALA A 311 -12.54 26.37 -16.91
N ALA A 312 -13.37 26.50 -17.93
CA ALA A 312 -13.30 25.70 -19.16
C ALA A 312 -12.08 26.06 -20.04
N SER A 313 -10.88 26.11 -19.46
CA SER A 313 -9.61 26.39 -20.15
C SER A 313 -9.13 25.13 -20.88
N LYS A 314 -9.78 24.84 -22.01
CA LYS A 314 -9.30 23.90 -23.02
C LYS A 314 -7.85 24.26 -23.43
N GLU A 315 -7.01 23.25 -23.44
CA GLU A 315 -5.82 23.10 -24.32
C GLU A 315 -4.50 23.81 -24.01
N ARG A 316 -4.47 24.94 -23.28
CA ARG A 316 -3.20 25.71 -23.17
C ARG A 316 -2.11 25.12 -22.25
N PHE A 317 -2.48 24.22 -21.35
CA PHE A 317 -1.55 23.57 -20.39
C PHE A 317 -1.59 22.04 -20.42
N ALA A 318 -2.24 21.45 -21.43
CA ALA A 318 -2.21 20.01 -21.60
C ALA A 318 -0.85 19.59 -22.15
N ASP A 319 -0.16 18.70 -21.43
CA ASP A 319 1.05 18.04 -21.91
C ASP A 319 0.83 17.42 -23.30
N VAL A 320 1.91 17.27 -24.06
CA VAL A 320 1.91 16.57 -25.35
C VAL A 320 1.29 15.19 -25.18
N HIS A 321 1.60 14.48 -24.09
CA HIS A 321 1.02 13.18 -23.77
C HIS A 321 -0.51 13.25 -23.56
N THR A 322 -0.99 14.19 -22.74
CA THR A 322 -2.42 14.39 -22.49
C THR A 322 -3.17 14.82 -23.75
N ARG A 323 -2.55 15.64 -24.61
CA ARG A 323 -3.13 16.07 -25.89
C ARG A 323 -3.23 14.91 -26.87
N MET A 324 -2.19 14.08 -26.98
CA MET A 324 -2.21 12.86 -27.79
C MET A 324 -3.25 11.86 -27.27
N MET A 325 -3.38 11.71 -25.95
CA MET A 325 -4.40 10.88 -25.32
C MET A 325 -5.81 11.36 -25.68
N LYS A 326 -6.11 12.64 -25.45
CA LYS A 326 -7.45 13.22 -25.72
C LYS A 326 -7.82 13.25 -27.20
N ARG A 327 -6.83 13.30 -28.10
CA ARG A 327 -7.06 13.25 -29.55
C ARG A 327 -7.42 11.85 -30.04
N ASN A 328 -6.85 10.82 -29.42
CA ASN A 328 -6.97 9.44 -29.88
C ASN A 328 -7.97 8.59 -29.07
N TYR A 329 -8.39 9.06 -27.89
CA TYR A 329 -9.23 8.31 -26.96
C TYR A 329 -10.28 9.19 -26.29
N ASP A 330 -11.50 8.68 -26.22
CA ASP A 330 -12.58 9.29 -25.46
C ASP A 330 -12.31 9.22 -23.95
N ALA A 331 -12.61 10.31 -23.25
CA ALA A 331 -12.46 10.35 -21.81
C ALA A 331 -13.53 9.49 -21.13
N VAL A 332 -13.11 8.60 -20.23
CA VAL A 332 -14.06 7.83 -19.39
C VAL A 332 -14.97 8.81 -18.62
N PRO A 333 -16.30 8.66 -18.70
CA PRO A 333 -17.24 9.56 -18.03
C PRO A 333 -17.07 9.56 -16.50
N GLN A 334 -17.09 10.75 -15.89
CA GLN A 334 -16.91 10.88 -14.44
C GLN A 334 -18.03 10.21 -13.63
N TRP A 335 -19.24 10.09 -14.20
CA TRP A 335 -20.37 9.46 -13.53
C TRP A 335 -20.18 7.96 -13.24
N TRP A 336 -19.32 7.26 -13.98
CA TRP A 336 -18.99 5.85 -13.70
C TRP A 336 -18.33 5.72 -12.32
N PHE A 337 -17.39 6.61 -12.02
CA PHE A 337 -16.69 6.64 -10.74
C PHE A 337 -17.61 7.08 -9.60
N ILE A 338 -18.49 8.05 -9.85
CA ILE A 338 -19.50 8.48 -8.86
C ILE A 338 -20.47 7.33 -8.55
N LEU A 339 -20.91 6.57 -9.56
CA LEU A 339 -21.79 5.42 -9.37
C LEU A 339 -21.10 4.31 -8.57
N VAL A 340 -19.85 3.96 -8.92
CA VAL A 340 -19.06 2.97 -8.17
C VAL A 340 -18.88 3.42 -6.71
N LEU A 341 -18.60 4.71 -6.49
CA LEU A 341 -18.46 5.28 -5.16
C LEU A 341 -19.77 5.21 -4.36
N ALA A 342 -20.89 5.60 -4.96
CA ALA A 342 -22.20 5.56 -4.30
C ALA A 342 -22.63 4.12 -3.96
N LEU A 343 -22.44 3.18 -4.89
CA LEU A 343 -22.78 1.77 -4.68
C LEU A 343 -21.89 1.13 -3.61
N SER A 344 -20.58 1.40 -3.65
CA SER A 344 -19.63 0.88 -2.64
C SER A 344 -19.87 1.47 -1.26
N PHE A 345 -20.23 2.76 -1.16
CA PHE A 345 -20.63 3.38 0.10
C PHE A 345 -21.91 2.78 0.66
N ALA A 346 -22.93 2.54 -0.17
CA ALA A 346 -24.17 1.89 0.25
C ALA A 346 -23.93 0.45 0.75
N MET A 347 -23.08 -0.31 0.05
CA MET A 347 -22.68 -1.65 0.49
C MET A 347 -21.87 -1.60 1.79
N ALA A 348 -21.02 -0.59 1.99
CA ALA A 348 -20.26 -0.41 3.23
C ALA A 348 -21.19 -0.09 4.41
N LEU A 349 -22.19 0.79 4.21
CA LEU A 349 -23.22 1.06 5.22
C LEU A 349 -24.00 -0.21 5.57
N PHE A 350 -24.39 -0.99 4.56
CA PHE A 350 -25.07 -2.27 4.78
C PHE A 350 -24.18 -3.28 5.53
N ALA A 351 -22.87 -3.31 5.26
CA ALA A 351 -21.95 -4.18 6.00
C ALA A 351 -21.82 -3.77 7.48
N VAL A 352 -21.84 -2.46 7.77
CA VAL A 352 -21.67 -1.89 9.12
C VAL A 352 -22.93 -2.05 9.98
N GLU A 353 -24.10 -1.67 9.47
CA GLU A 353 -25.37 -1.76 10.22
C GLU A 353 -26.03 -3.12 10.08
N GLY A 354 -25.79 -3.82 8.98
CA GLY A 354 -26.28 -5.17 8.75
C GLY A 354 -25.57 -6.20 9.63
N PHE A 355 -25.96 -7.47 9.45
CA PHE A 355 -25.35 -8.63 10.13
C PHE A 355 -25.30 -8.55 11.66
N GLY A 356 -26.14 -7.74 12.29
CA GLY A 356 -26.19 -7.57 13.75
C GLY A 356 -25.02 -6.78 14.33
N GLN A 357 -24.50 -5.78 13.60
CA GLN A 357 -23.45 -4.86 14.06
C GLN A 357 -22.14 -5.56 14.50
N GLN A 358 -21.81 -6.68 13.85
CA GLN A 358 -20.61 -7.47 14.15
C GLN A 358 -19.30 -6.68 13.99
N LEU A 359 -19.27 -5.66 13.12
CA LEU A 359 -18.10 -4.82 12.86
C LEU A 359 -17.88 -3.72 13.92
N GLN A 360 -18.81 -3.53 14.86
CA GLN A 360 -18.78 -2.54 15.96
C GLN A 360 -18.61 -1.06 15.56
N LEU A 361 -18.34 -0.75 14.29
CA LEU A 361 -18.27 0.62 13.77
C LEU A 361 -19.68 1.23 13.73
N PRO A 362 -19.88 2.48 14.17
CA PRO A 362 -21.14 3.18 13.95
C PRO A 362 -21.23 3.75 12.52
N TRP A 363 -22.45 3.93 11.98
CA TRP A 363 -22.66 4.52 10.64
C TRP A 363 -21.98 5.88 10.43
N TRP A 364 -21.97 6.75 11.45
CA TRP A 364 -21.31 8.05 11.36
C TRP A 364 -19.78 7.93 11.31
N GLY A 365 -19.24 6.86 11.91
CA GLY A 365 -17.81 6.53 11.85
C GLY A 365 -17.37 6.20 10.43
N LEU A 366 -18.25 5.54 9.65
CA LEU A 366 -18.00 5.29 8.22
C LEU A 366 -17.99 6.60 7.41
N ILE A 367 -18.91 7.53 7.68
CA ILE A 367 -18.93 8.83 6.99
C ILE A 367 -17.66 9.62 7.30
N PHE A 368 -17.25 9.66 8.56
CA PHE A 368 -16.00 10.29 8.98
C PHE A 368 -14.79 9.63 8.30
N ALA A 369 -14.77 8.29 8.21
CA ALA A 369 -13.75 7.54 7.51
C ALA A 369 -13.63 7.95 6.04
N CYS A 370 -14.77 7.97 5.33
CA CYS A 370 -14.82 8.35 3.93
C CYS A 370 -14.39 9.80 3.71
N ALA A 371 -14.79 10.73 4.60
CA ALA A 371 -14.38 12.12 4.52
C ALA A 371 -12.86 12.28 4.72
N LEU A 372 -12.29 11.63 5.74
CA LEU A 372 -10.86 11.67 6.02
C LEU A 372 -10.05 11.04 4.87
N ALA A 373 -10.51 9.90 4.35
CA ALA A 373 -9.91 9.24 3.20
C ALA A 373 -9.96 10.14 1.96
N MET A 374 -11.11 10.78 1.68
CA MET A 374 -11.29 11.68 0.56
C MET A 374 -10.31 12.86 0.62
N VAL A 375 -10.16 13.51 1.77
CA VAL A 375 -9.23 14.63 1.96
C VAL A 375 -7.77 14.17 1.83
N SER A 376 -7.43 13.01 2.40
CA SER A 376 -6.04 12.52 2.43
C SER A 376 -5.59 11.92 1.09
N THR A 377 -6.52 11.42 0.28
CA THR A 377 -6.22 10.76 -1.00
C THR A 377 -5.48 11.68 -1.96
N LEU A 378 -5.87 12.95 -2.06
CA LEU A 378 -5.25 13.88 -2.99
C LEU A 378 -3.77 14.17 -2.63
N PRO A 379 -3.43 14.60 -1.39
CA PRO A 379 -2.05 14.77 -0.96
C PRO A 379 -1.19 13.51 -1.09
N ILE A 380 -1.72 12.35 -0.67
CA ILE A 380 -1.01 11.07 -0.77
C ILE A 380 -0.75 10.73 -2.25
N GLY A 381 -1.74 10.94 -3.11
CA GLY A 381 -1.62 10.71 -4.54
C GLY A 381 -0.57 11.59 -5.21
N ILE A 382 -0.41 12.84 -4.77
CA ILE A 382 0.62 13.76 -5.29
C ILE A 382 2.03 13.29 -4.92
N ILE A 383 2.25 12.92 -3.66
CA ILE A 383 3.54 12.39 -3.21
C ILE A 383 3.84 11.08 -3.95
N GLN A 384 2.88 10.16 -4.02
CA GLN A 384 3.07 8.89 -4.73
C GLN A 384 3.38 9.13 -6.22
N ALA A 385 2.65 10.02 -6.88
CA ALA A 385 2.85 10.34 -8.29
C ALA A 385 4.22 10.93 -8.56
N THR A 386 4.83 11.67 -7.62
CA THR A 386 6.13 12.35 -7.81
C THR A 386 7.32 11.53 -7.32
N THR A 387 7.19 10.86 -6.17
CA THR A 387 8.30 10.16 -5.49
C THR A 387 8.24 8.64 -5.63
N ASN A 388 7.14 8.07 -6.15
CA ASN A 388 6.87 6.63 -6.17
C ASN A 388 6.81 5.97 -4.78
N ASN A 389 6.66 6.76 -3.71
CA ASN A 389 6.53 6.27 -2.35
C ASN A 389 5.10 6.46 -1.86
N VAL A 390 4.53 5.42 -1.28
CA VAL A 390 3.21 5.49 -0.64
C VAL A 390 3.42 5.67 0.84
N SER A 391 2.96 6.80 1.37
CA SER A 391 2.76 6.95 2.81
C SER A 391 1.59 6.06 3.20
N SER A 392 1.88 4.93 3.85
CA SER A 392 0.88 3.95 4.28
C SER A 392 -0.17 4.60 5.18
N ALA A 393 -1.35 4.88 4.63
CA ALA A 393 -2.54 5.26 5.38
C ALA A 393 -3.12 4.09 6.20
N ASN A 394 -2.43 2.94 6.25
CA ASN A 394 -2.79 1.71 6.97
C ASN A 394 -3.07 1.95 8.46
N TYR A 395 -2.59 3.05 9.04
CA TYR A 395 -2.81 3.42 10.44
C TYR A 395 -4.07 4.29 10.64
N LEU A 396 -4.79 4.64 9.58
CA LEU A 396 -6.16 5.18 9.71
C LEU A 396 -7.10 4.11 10.29
N ASP A 397 -6.85 2.83 10.01
CA ASP A 397 -7.65 1.71 10.54
C ASP A 397 -7.65 1.66 12.08
N SER A 398 -6.53 2.03 12.70
CA SER A 398 -6.45 2.10 14.16
C SER A 398 -7.06 3.37 14.76
N THR A 399 -7.24 4.42 13.95
CA THR A 399 -8.08 5.58 14.32
C THR A 399 -9.55 5.15 14.44
N PHE A 400 -10.00 4.20 13.63
CA PHE A 400 -11.37 3.66 13.73
C PHE A 400 -11.59 2.79 14.98
N VAL A 401 -10.55 2.13 15.50
CA VAL A 401 -10.60 1.49 16.83
C VAL A 401 -10.78 2.53 17.94
N PHE A 402 -10.25 3.74 17.75
CA PHE A 402 -10.47 4.86 18.68
C PHE A 402 -11.91 5.39 18.59
N VAL A 403 -12.49 5.44 17.38
CA VAL A 403 -13.89 5.83 17.15
C VAL A 403 -14.88 4.79 17.68
N SER A 404 -14.56 3.49 17.60
CA SER A 404 -15.39 2.44 18.20
C SER A 404 -15.38 2.49 19.74
N ARG A 405 -14.27 2.92 20.37
CA ARG A 405 -14.21 3.19 21.82
C ARG A 405 -15.17 4.30 22.26
N LEU A 406 -15.34 5.37 21.47
CA LEU A 406 -16.29 6.44 21.79
C LEU A 406 -17.75 5.93 21.89
N ARG A 407 -18.10 4.88 21.14
CA ARG A 407 -19.41 4.22 21.22
C ARG A 407 -19.59 3.40 22.51
N SER A 408 -18.53 2.78 23.02
CA SER A 408 -18.55 2.04 24.29
C SER A 408 -18.70 3.00 25.49
N SER A 409 -18.03 4.15 25.46
CA SER A 409 -18.16 5.19 26.48
C SER A 409 -19.50 5.93 26.49
N TYR A 410 -20.31 5.81 25.43
CA TYR A 410 -21.68 6.36 25.39
C TYR A 410 -22.77 5.35 25.82
N LYS A 411 -22.39 4.08 26.02
CA LYS A 411 -23.28 3.01 26.50
C LYS A 411 -23.04 2.64 27.98
N ALA A 412 -22.02 3.22 28.61
CA ALA A 412 -21.83 3.28 30.05
C ALA A 412 -22.32 4.65 30.52
#